data_AF-A0A6P0R844-F1
#
_entry.id   AF-A0A6P0R844-F1
#
_cell.length_a   1.000
_cell.length_b   1.000
_cell.length_c   1.000
_cell.angle_alpha   90.00
_cell.angle_beta   90.00
_cell.angle_gamma   90.00
#
_symmetry.space_group_name_H-M   'P 1'
#
loop_
_entity.id
_entity.type
_entity.pdbx_description
1 polymer ?
#
loop_
_entity_poly.entity_id
_entity_poly.type
_entity_poly.pdbx_seq_one_letter_code
_entity_poly.pdbx_strand_id
1 'polypeptide(L)' 'MAKQLSLNFNNLSKFSWEKYFENARKIEPYFSSSQGILFEADCLKILPNIKDEIADVIFADPPFNLDGKTTFFKL' A
#
# COMPACT_ATOMS: atom_id res chain seq x y z
N MET A 1 -23.25 -20.95 -7.00
CA MET A 1 -23.24 -19.68 -6.25
C MET A 1 -21.96 -19.63 -5.43
N ALA A 2 -21.00 -18.77 -5.78
CA ALA A 2 -19.77 -18.63 -5.02
C ALA A 2 -20.07 -17.87 -3.72
N LYS A 3 -19.79 -18.50 -2.57
CA LYS A 3 -19.96 -17.88 -1.26
C LYS A 3 -18.71 -17.04 -1.00
N GLN A 4 -18.84 -15.71 -1.07
CA GLN A 4 -17.76 -14.82 -0.71
C GLN A 4 -17.44 -15.04 0.78
N LEU A 5 -16.29 -15.68 1.05
CA LEU A 5 -15.74 -15.78 2.38
C LEU A 5 -15.29 -14.38 2.77
N SER A 6 -16.08 -13.68 3.57
CA SER A 6 -15.68 -12.42 4.16
C SER A 6 -14.48 -12.66 5.07
N LEU A 7 -13.34 -12.06 4.72
CA LEU A 7 -12.17 -12.04 5.59
C LEU A 7 -12.55 -11.30 6.86
N ASN A 8 -12.51 -12.01 7.98
CA ASN A 8 -12.89 -11.49 9.28
C ASN A 8 -11.62 -10.93 9.96
N PHE A 9 -11.43 -9.62 9.93
CA PHE A 9 -10.18 -8.94 10.34
C PHE A 9 -10.13 -8.58 11.84
N ASN A 10 -11.07 -9.09 12.64
CA ASN A 10 -11.37 -8.56 13.97
C ASN A 10 -10.31 -8.79 15.07
N ASN A 11 -9.21 -9.52 14.81
CA ASN A 11 -8.23 -9.81 15.85
C ASN A 11 -6.80 -10.01 15.32
N LEU A 12 -6.33 -9.04 14.54
CA LEU A 12 -4.96 -9.05 14.04
C LEU A 12 -4.14 -8.05 14.88
N SER A 13 -3.05 -8.54 15.49
CA SER A 13 -2.01 -7.69 16.05
C SER A 13 -1.63 -6.63 15.01
N LYS A 14 -1.52 -5.35 15.38
CA LYS A 14 -1.20 -4.29 14.41
C LYS A 14 0.23 -4.46 13.89
N PHE A 15 0.42 -4.49 12.57
CA PHE A 15 1.75 -4.38 11.97
C PHE A 15 2.35 -3.00 12.31
N SER A 16 3.50 -2.99 12.98
CA SER A 16 4.17 -1.76 13.43
C SER A 16 4.94 -1.09 12.28
N TRP A 17 4.21 -0.48 11.35
CA TRP A 17 4.79 0.17 10.17
C TRP A 17 5.53 1.47 10.50
N GLU A 18 5.18 2.13 11.60
CA GLU A 18 5.69 3.43 11.99
C GLU A 18 7.21 3.44 12.17
N LYS A 19 7.80 2.29 12.50
CA LYS A 19 9.26 2.13 12.67
C LYS A 19 10.03 2.24 11.35
N TYR A 20 9.36 2.05 10.22
CA TYR A 20 9.94 2.10 8.87
C TYR A 20 9.81 3.47 8.21
N PHE A 21 9.12 4.41 8.86
CA PHE A 21 8.90 5.75 8.35
C PHE A 21 9.66 6.78 9.20
N GLU A 22 10.21 7.81 8.55
CA GLU A 22 10.87 8.93 9.25
C GLU A 22 9.85 9.91 9.84
N ASN A 23 8.72 10.12 9.16
CA ASN A 23 7.67 11.09 9.52
C ASN A 23 6.27 10.46 9.64
N ALA A 24 6.15 9.34 10.35
CA ALA A 24 4.90 8.56 10.45
C ALA A 24 3.67 9.36 10.96
N ARG A 25 3.87 10.44 11.72
CA ARG A 25 2.78 11.24 12.31
C ARG A 25 1.90 11.99 11.31
N LYS A 26 2.31 12.11 10.05
CA LYS A 26 1.57 12.84 9.00
C LYS A 26 0.78 11.95 8.04
N ILE A 27 0.84 10.63 8.22
CA ILE A 27 0.28 9.67 7.28
C ILE A 27 -0.64 8.74 8.06
N GLU A 28 -1.88 8.62 7.63
CA GLU A 28 -2.84 7.69 8.21
C GLU A 28 -3.02 6.47 7.29
N PRO A 29 -2.89 5.24 7.82
CA PRO A 29 -3.27 4.03 7.12
C PRO A 29 -4.74 4.03 6.72
N TYR A 30 -5.06 3.68 5.48
CA TYR A 30 -6.44 3.41 5.06
C TYR A 30 -6.93 2.07 5.63
N PHE A 31 -6.04 1.07 5.61
CA PHE A 31 -6.32 -0.25 6.18
C PHE A 31 -5.08 -0.81 6.87
N SER A 32 -5.29 -1.55 7.96
CA SER A 32 -4.23 -2.17 8.75
C SER A 32 -4.58 -3.62 9.07
N SER A 33 -3.57 -4.49 8.98
CA SER A 33 -3.64 -5.89 9.41
C SER A 33 -2.36 -6.27 10.17
N SER A 34 -2.23 -7.53 10.57
CA SER A 34 -0.99 -8.05 11.14
C SER A 34 0.13 -8.26 10.13
N GLN A 35 -0.21 -8.35 8.84
CA GLN A 35 0.76 -8.66 7.78
C GLN A 35 1.24 -7.40 7.06
N GLY A 36 0.52 -6.28 7.18
CA GLY A 36 0.90 -5.06 6.48
C GLY A 36 -0.18 -3.98 6.54
N ILE A 37 0.10 -2.92 5.80
CA ILE A 37 -0.64 -1.67 5.77
C ILE A 37 -0.94 -1.27 4.33
N LEU A 38 -2.12 -0.69 4.12
CA LEU A 38 -2.52 -0.06 2.87
C LEU A 38 -2.71 1.44 3.10
N PHE A 39 -2.10 2.25 2.23
CA PHE A 39 -2.26 3.70 2.21
C PHE A 39 -3.07 4.10 0.99
N GLU A 40 -4.06 4.99 1.18
CA GLU A 40 -4.80 5.64 0.10
C GLU A 40 -4.18 7.01 -0.18
N ALA A 41 -3.09 7.02 -0.95
CA ALA A 41 -2.35 8.24 -1.25
C ALA A 41 -1.51 8.09 -2.53
N ASP A 42 -1.03 9.23 -3.04
CA ASP A 42 -0.02 9.29 -4.09
C ASP A 42 1.29 8.65 -3.60
N CYS A 43 1.80 7.65 -4.34
CA CYS A 43 3.02 6.94 -3.97
C CYS A 43 4.24 7.88 -3.90
N LEU A 44 4.28 8.95 -4.69
CA LEU A 44 5.35 9.96 -4.65
C LEU A 44 5.30 10.80 -3.37
N LYS A 45 4.18 10.82 -2.65
CA LYS A 45 4.08 11.45 -1.33
C LYS A 45 4.38 10.48 -0.20
N ILE A 46 4.14 9.18 -0.38
CA ILE A 46 4.36 8.16 0.66
C ILE A 46 5.80 7.67 0.67
N LEU A 47 6.34 7.25 -0.48
CA LEU A 47 7.65 6.61 -0.60
C LEU A 47 8.80 7.44 0.00
N PRO A 48 8.87 8.78 -0.16
CA PRO A 48 9.96 9.56 0.44
C PRO A 48 9.95 9.62 1.98
N ASN A 49 8.88 9.17 2.63
CA ASN A 49 8.82 9.12 4.09
C ASN A 49 9.26 7.76 4.63
N ILE A 50 9.49 6.78 3.76
CA ILE A 50 10.01 5.46 4.11
C ILE A 50 11.53 5.58 4.25
N LYS A 51 12.09 4.98 5.30
CA LYS A 51 13.53 4.93 5.52
C LYS A 51 14.24 4.22 4.36
N ASP A 52 15.46 4.63 4.06
CA ASP A 52 16.29 3.99 3.05
C ASP A 52 16.62 2.53 3.39
N GLU A 53 16.85 1.71 2.36
CA GLU A 53 17.36 0.33 2.46
C GLU A 53 16.51 -0.64 3.30
N ILE A 54 15.20 -0.40 3.45
CA ILE A 54 14.33 -1.30 4.26
C ILE A 54 13.63 -2.41 3.46
N ALA A 55 13.62 -2.31 2.13
CA ALA A 55 12.79 -3.16 1.28
C ALA A 55 13.68 -4.10 0.46
N ASP A 56 13.56 -5.40 0.73
CA ASP A 56 14.28 -6.44 -0.04
C ASP A 56 13.69 -6.63 -1.44
N VAL A 57 12.36 -6.46 -1.58
CA VAL A 57 11.62 -6.70 -2.81
C VAL A 57 10.55 -5.63 -2.99
N ILE A 58 10.46 -5.09 -4.20
CA ILE A 58 9.41 -4.15 -4.59
C ILE A 58 8.63 -4.76 -5.76
N PHE A 59 7.33 -4.95 -5.57
CA PHE A 59 6.40 -5.29 -6.65
C PHE A 59 5.71 -4.01 -7.12
N ALA A 60 5.91 -3.66 -8.38
CA ALA A 60 5.26 -2.51 -8.99
C ALA A 60 4.91 -2.82 -10.44
N ASP A 61 3.67 -2.53 -10.82
CA ASP A 61 3.22 -2.44 -12.20
C ASP A 61 2.76 -0.99 -12.43
N PRO A 62 3.69 -0.06 -12.69
CA PRO A 62 3.37 1.36 -12.76
C PRO A 62 2.42 1.64 -13.93
N PRO A 63 1.51 2.62 -13.81
CA PRO A 63 0.63 2.99 -14.90
C PRO A 63 1.45 3.50 -16.10
N PHE A 64 1.29 2.86 -17.27
CA PHE A 64 2.08 3.18 -18.46
C PHE A 64 1.73 4.51 -19.13
N ASN A 65 0.57 5.10 -18.83
CA ASN A 65 0.15 6.40 -19.37
C ASN A 65 0.15 7.47 -18.28
N LEU A 66 1.30 8.16 -18.17
CA LEU A 66 1.49 9.29 -17.27
C LEU A 66 0.79 10.58 -17.77
N ASP A 67 0.22 10.55 -18.98
CA ASP A 67 -0.32 11.73 -19.68
C ASP A 67 -1.87 11.75 -19.75
N GLY A 68 -2.56 10.83 -19.06
CA GLY A 68 -4.02 10.78 -19.03
C GLY A 68 -4.69 10.34 -20.35
N LYS A 69 -3.93 9.86 -21.33
CA LYS A 69 -4.52 9.11 -22.45
C LYS A 69 -4.94 7.74 -21.94
N THR A 70 -6.10 7.26 -22.33
CA THR A 70 -6.51 5.88 -22.02
C THR A 70 -5.87 4.94 -23.05
N THR A 71 -4.83 4.20 -22.67
CA THR A 71 -4.42 3.02 -23.45
C THR A 71 -5.13 1.83 -22.83
N PHE A 72 -6.23 1.42 -23.46
CA PHE A 72 -6.80 0.10 -23.23
C PHE A 72 -5.80 -0.93 -23.75
N PHE A 73 -5.11 -1.63 -22.86
CA PHE A 73 -4.55 -2.93 -23.20
C PHE A 73 -5.68 -3.94 -23.06
N LYS A 74 -6.31 -4.26 -24.20
CA LYS A 74 -7.19 -5.41 -24.32
C LYS A 74 -6.29 -6.63 -24.51
N LEU A 75 -6.26 -7.51 -23.50
CA LEU A 75 -5.86 -8.90 -23.71
C LEU A 75 -6.91 -9.62 -24.58
#